data_AF-A0A9P5D1C9-F1
#
_entry.id   AF-A0A9P5D1C9-F1
#
_cell.length_a   1.000
_cell.length_b   1.000
_cell.length_c   1.000
_cell.angle_alpha   90.00
_cell.angle_beta   90.00
_cell.angle_gamma   90.00
#
_symmetry.space_group_name_H-M   'P 1'
#
loop_
_entity.id
_entity.type
_entity.pdbx_description
1 polymer ?
#
loop_
_entity_poly.entity_id
_entity_poly.type
_entity_poly.pdbx_seq_one_letter_code
_entity_poly.pdbx_strand_id
1 'polypeptide(L)'
;MSSYPKRSFSSHIRASTAAGSSAQSPALVARIEEKKAELEHLKELQELSSAVATQMEALEHKLSTLSDGTEAIAAVVGNWHNVLRAINMASCKFPYDQSDHGSEQNAKLTKIPGEPEEEQTEDNDDSLPQTLVRIPTEHAPVVQAQADAAQEDSIMST
;
A
#
# COMPACT_ATOMS: atom_id res chain seq x y z
N MET A 1 -49.87 -11.03 9.94
CA MET A 1 -49.72 -11.09 11.42
C MET A 1 -49.16 -12.47 11.74
N SER A 2 -47.83 -12.59 11.89
CA SER A 2 -47.17 -13.88 12.16
C SER A 2 -47.49 -14.34 13.58
N SER A 3 -48.12 -15.51 13.68
CA SER A 3 -48.43 -16.18 14.94
C SER A 3 -47.21 -17.00 15.35
N TYR A 4 -46.53 -16.60 16.42
CA TYR A 4 -45.42 -17.36 16.99
C TYR A 4 -45.95 -18.56 17.78
N PRO A 5 -45.42 -19.79 17.59
CA PRO A 5 -45.79 -20.92 18.42
C PRO A 5 -45.18 -20.73 19.82
N LYS A 6 -46.04 -20.65 20.84
CA LYS A 6 -45.62 -20.72 22.24
C LYS A 6 -44.99 -22.09 22.47
N ARG A 7 -43.71 -22.13 22.83
CA ARG A 7 -43.05 -23.32 23.38
C ARG A 7 -43.90 -23.83 24.54
N SER A 8 -44.61 -24.93 24.34
CA SER A 8 -45.17 -25.70 25.45
C SER A 8 -44.01 -26.49 26.05
N PHE A 9 -43.45 -25.95 27.13
CA PHE A 9 -42.55 -26.70 27.98
C PHE A 9 -43.39 -27.81 28.62
N SER A 10 -43.30 -29.01 28.06
CA SER A 10 -43.90 -30.20 28.65
C SER A 10 -43.14 -30.50 29.95
N SER A 11 -43.65 -29.97 31.06
CA SER A 11 -43.21 -30.37 32.39
C SER A 11 -43.47 -31.86 32.53
N HIS A 12 -42.41 -32.62 32.76
CA HIS A 12 -42.42 -34.07 32.86
C HIS A 12 -43.37 -34.55 33.96
N ILE A 13 -44.57 -34.98 33.58
CA ILE A 13 -45.39 -35.86 34.41
C ILE A 13 -45.04 -37.29 34.01
N ARG A 14 -44.37 -37.96 34.94
CA ARG A 14 -44.19 -39.40 35.00
C ARG A 14 -45.56 -40.07 34.87
N ALA A 15 -45.84 -40.68 33.72
CA ALA A 15 -46.97 -41.58 33.53
C ALA A 15 -46.47 -42.92 33.00
N SER A 16 -46.98 -43.96 33.65
CA SER A 16 -46.50 -45.33 33.72
C SER A 16 -46.42 -46.09 32.39
N THR A 17 -45.50 -47.05 32.39
CA THR A 17 -45.35 -48.23 31.54
C THR A 17 -46.60 -48.68 30.78
N ALA A 18 -46.52 -48.63 29.45
CA ALA A 18 -47.17 -49.59 28.55
C ALA A 18 -46.23 -49.85 27.37
N ALA A 19 -45.73 -51.08 27.30
CA ALA A 19 -45.08 -51.61 26.11
C ALA A 19 -46.11 -51.66 24.97
N GLY A 20 -45.79 -51.03 23.85
CA GLY A 20 -46.66 -51.00 22.66
C GLY A 20 -45.89 -50.49 21.46
N SER A 21 -45.73 -51.36 20.47
CA SER A 21 -45.00 -51.21 19.22
C SER A 21 -45.36 -49.96 18.40
N SER A 22 -44.32 -49.23 18.00
CA SER A 22 -44.06 -48.62 16.67
C SER A 22 -45.13 -47.83 15.90
N ALA A 23 -46.24 -47.39 16.49
CA ALA A 23 -47.14 -46.44 15.84
C ALA A 23 -46.71 -45.00 16.19
N GLN A 24 -45.86 -44.38 15.35
CA GLN A 24 -45.59 -42.95 15.49
C GLN A 24 -46.92 -42.18 15.42
N SER A 25 -47.20 -41.34 16.42
CA SER A 25 -48.41 -40.52 16.45
C SER A 25 -48.39 -39.55 15.25
N PRO A 26 -49.50 -39.36 14.51
CA PRO A 26 -49.52 -38.52 13.30
C PRO A 26 -49.09 -37.06 13.57
N ALA A 27 -49.32 -36.55 14.79
CA ALA A 27 -48.85 -35.24 15.23
C ALA A 27 -47.31 -35.13 15.35
N LEU A 28 -46.61 -36.23 15.65
CA LEU A 28 -45.14 -36.25 15.66
C LEU A 28 -44.57 -36.28 14.26
N VAL A 29 -45.22 -36.99 13.34
CA VAL A 29 -44.82 -37.03 11.92
C VAL A 29 -44.91 -35.63 11.30
N ALA A 30 -46.00 -34.89 11.53
CA ALA A 30 -46.14 -33.52 11.05
C ALA A 30 -45.03 -32.58 11.59
N ARG A 31 -44.68 -32.70 12.87
CA ARG A 31 -43.56 -31.92 13.46
C ARG A 31 -42.20 -32.31 12.88
N ILE A 32 -42.00 -33.59 12.54
CA ILE A 32 -40.77 -34.06 11.90
C ILE A 32 -40.66 -33.46 10.49
N GLU A 33 -41.74 -33.42 9.72
CA GLU A 33 -41.76 -32.79 8.39
C GLU A 33 -41.48 -31.29 8.48
N GLU A 34 -42.11 -30.58 9.41
CA GLU A 34 -41.84 -29.16 9.67
C GLU A 34 -40.35 -28.93 10.01
N LYS A 35 -39.79 -29.74 10.91
CA LYS A 35 -38.36 -29.63 11.29
C LYS A 35 -37.41 -29.98 10.15
N LYS A 36 -37.79 -30.89 9.25
CA LYS A 36 -37.00 -31.18 8.05
C LYS A 36 -36.97 -29.98 7.10
N ALA A 37 -38.11 -29.31 6.89
CA ALA A 37 -38.18 -28.09 6.09
C ALA A 37 -37.36 -26.95 6.73
N GLU A 38 -37.45 -26.76 8.05
CA GLU A 38 -36.61 -25.78 8.76
C GLU A 38 -35.10 -26.07 8.58
N LEU A 39 -34.69 -27.35 8.66
CA LEU A 39 -33.29 -27.73 8.46
C LEU A 39 -32.81 -27.49 7.03
N GLU A 40 -33.67 -27.68 6.03
CA GLU A 40 -33.36 -27.36 4.64
C GLU A 40 -33.09 -25.86 4.48
N HIS A 41 -33.96 -25.01 5.01
CA HIS A 41 -33.76 -23.56 4.99
C HIS A 41 -32.48 -23.14 5.74
N LEU A 42 -32.14 -23.80 6.86
CA LEU A 42 -30.91 -23.51 7.58
C LEU A 42 -29.66 -23.90 6.79
N LYS A 43 -29.72 -24.98 6.01
CA LYS A 43 -28.62 -25.37 5.11
C LYS A 43 -28.45 -24.39 3.97
N GLU A 44 -29.56 -23.91 3.39
CA GLU A 44 -29.51 -22.84 2.37
C GLU A 44 -28.88 -21.57 2.93
N LEU A 45 -29.27 -21.16 4.15
CA LEU A 45 -28.66 -20.00 4.81
C LEU A 45 -27.18 -20.21 5.10
N GLN A 46 -26.77 -21.41 5.50
CA GLN A 46 -25.36 -21.73 5.69
C GLN A 46 -24.57 -21.61 4.39
N GLU A 47 -25.11 -22.14 3.29
CA GLU A 47 -24.47 -22.06 1.96
C GLU A 47 -24.41 -20.63 1.43
N LEU A 48 -25.48 -19.84 1.62
CA LEU A 48 -25.44 -18.42 1.28
C LEU A 48 -24.40 -17.67 2.12
N SER A 49 -24.30 -17.99 3.42
CA SER A 49 -23.29 -17.38 4.30
C SER A 49 -21.87 -17.79 3.92
N SER A 50 -21.64 -19.03 3.49
CA SER A 50 -20.32 -19.48 3.03
C SER A 50 -19.93 -18.80 1.71
N ALA A 51 -20.89 -18.64 0.79
CA ALA A 51 -20.70 -17.91 -0.46
C ALA A 51 -20.37 -16.43 -0.20
N VAL A 52 -21.05 -15.77 0.73
CA VAL A 52 -20.74 -14.39 1.14
C VAL A 52 -19.34 -14.28 1.73
N ALA A 53 -18.95 -15.20 2.61
CA ALA A 53 -17.59 -15.23 3.17
C ALA A 53 -16.53 -15.34 2.07
N THR A 54 -16.72 -16.23 1.09
CA THR A 54 -15.84 -16.38 -0.07
C THR A 54 -15.76 -15.08 -0.89
N GLN A 55 -16.88 -14.37 -1.06
CA GLN A 55 -16.88 -13.07 -1.73
C GLN A 55 -16.14 -11.99 -0.94
N MET A 56 -16.21 -12.01 0.40
CA MET A 56 -15.44 -11.09 1.24
C MET A 56 -13.93 -11.32 1.11
N GLU A 57 -13.47 -12.57 1.08
CA GLU A 57 -12.07 -12.92 0.83
C GLU A 57 -11.61 -12.46 -0.57
N ALA A 58 -12.44 -12.67 -1.60
CA ALA A 58 -12.13 -12.20 -2.95
C ALA A 58 -12.07 -10.67 -3.05
N LEU A 59 -12.91 -9.95 -2.31
CA LEU A 59 -12.87 -8.49 -2.22
C LEU A 59 -11.62 -8.00 -1.49
N GLU A 60 -11.21 -8.67 -0.42
CA GLU A 60 -9.96 -8.38 0.30
C GLU A 60 -8.75 -8.44 -0.65
N HIS A 61 -8.62 -9.52 -1.44
CA HIS A 61 -7.54 -9.63 -2.41
C HIS A 61 -7.55 -8.48 -3.43
N LYS A 62 -8.73 -8.07 -3.91
CA LYS A 62 -8.86 -6.94 -4.84
C LYS A 62 -8.48 -5.62 -4.18
N LEU A 63 -8.84 -5.41 -2.93
CA LEU A 63 -8.45 -4.23 -2.15
C LEU A 63 -6.95 -4.18 -1.90
N SER A 64 -6.32 -5.32 -1.59
CA SER A 64 -4.85 -5.43 -1.48
C SER A 64 -4.19 -5.02 -2.79
N THR A 65 -4.62 -5.60 -3.92
CA THR A 65 -4.06 -5.27 -5.24
C THR A 65 -4.22 -3.79 -5.59
N LEU A 66 -5.37 -3.19 -5.25
CA LEU A 66 -5.61 -1.76 -5.44
C LEU A 66 -4.67 -0.92 -4.56
N SER A 67 -4.49 -1.29 -3.29
CA SER A 67 -3.58 -0.63 -2.36
C SER A 67 -2.15 -0.64 -2.89
N ASP A 68 -1.65 -1.82 -3.29
CA ASP A 68 -0.30 -1.98 -3.85
C ASP A 68 -0.10 -1.13 -5.11
N GLY A 69 -1.13 -1.07 -5.98
CA GLY A 69 -1.14 -0.19 -7.15
C GLY A 69 -1.06 1.30 -6.80
N THR A 70 -1.78 1.74 -5.75
CA THR A 70 -1.70 3.13 -5.29
C THR A 70 -0.36 3.48 -4.67
N GLU A 71 0.28 2.54 -3.95
CA GLU A 71 1.63 2.71 -3.43
C GLU A 71 2.66 2.86 -4.56
N ALA A 72 2.56 2.02 -5.60
CA ALA A 72 3.42 2.11 -6.78
C ALA A 72 3.30 3.48 -7.48
N ILE A 73 2.06 4.00 -7.63
CA ILE A 73 1.84 5.33 -8.20
C ILE A 73 2.41 6.42 -7.29
N ALA A 74 2.23 6.32 -5.97
CA ALA A 74 2.80 7.26 -5.01
C ALA A 74 4.34 7.30 -5.09
N ALA A 75 5.00 6.16 -5.27
CA ALA A 75 6.45 6.08 -5.48
C ALA A 75 6.88 6.78 -6.77
N VAL A 76 6.15 6.57 -7.88
CA VAL A 76 6.41 7.27 -9.15
C VAL A 76 6.25 8.78 -8.96
N VAL A 77 5.14 9.25 -8.40
CA VAL A 77 4.92 10.69 -8.17
C VAL A 77 6.00 11.28 -7.27
N GLY A 78 6.40 10.56 -6.21
CA GLY A 78 7.52 10.95 -5.35
C GLY A 78 8.85 11.08 -6.10
N ASN A 79 9.14 10.14 -7.01
CA ASN A 79 10.31 10.22 -7.88
C ASN A 79 10.26 11.43 -8.82
N TRP A 80 9.14 11.62 -9.53
CA TRP A 80 8.96 12.75 -10.45
C TRP A 80 9.04 14.10 -9.75
N HIS A 81 8.55 14.20 -8.51
CA HIS A 81 8.70 15.38 -7.67
C HIS A 81 10.17 15.73 -7.39
N ASN A 82 11.00 14.71 -7.11
CA ASN A 82 12.44 14.91 -6.91
C ASN A 82 13.13 15.36 -8.20
N VAL A 83 12.79 14.75 -9.34
CA VAL A 83 13.33 15.13 -10.66
C VAL A 83 12.98 16.59 -10.99
N LEU A 84 11.71 16.97 -10.90
CA LEU A 84 11.26 18.33 -11.19
C LEU A 84 11.87 19.36 -10.24
N ARG A 85 12.03 19.02 -8.96
CA ARG A 85 12.72 19.88 -7.99
C ARG A 85 14.20 20.06 -8.36
N ALA A 86 14.90 18.98 -8.71
CA ALA A 86 16.30 19.03 -9.11
C ALA A 86 16.50 19.91 -10.36
N ILE A 87 15.63 19.74 -11.37
CA ILE A 87 15.63 20.58 -12.56
C ILE A 87 15.39 22.04 -12.17
N ASN A 88 14.38 22.35 -11.37
CA ASN A 88 14.07 23.72 -10.98
C ASN A 88 15.25 24.38 -10.22
N MET A 89 15.86 23.66 -9.28
CA MET A 89 17.04 24.15 -8.56
C MET A 89 18.25 24.41 -9.47
N ALA A 90 18.42 23.60 -10.53
CA ALA A 90 19.46 23.82 -11.53
C ALA A 90 19.10 24.98 -12.49
N SER A 91 17.85 25.05 -12.95
CA SER A 91 17.38 26.08 -13.88
C SER A 91 17.33 27.48 -13.28
N CYS A 92 17.08 27.62 -11.98
CA CYS A 92 17.10 28.92 -11.29
C CYS A 92 18.51 29.41 -10.92
N LYS A 93 19.55 28.56 -11.05
CA LYS A 93 20.95 28.91 -10.73
C LYS A 93 21.79 28.94 -12.01
N PHE A 94 21.57 29.97 -12.82
CA PHE A 94 22.61 30.52 -13.67
C PHE A 94 23.00 31.89 -13.11
N PRO A 95 24.04 31.99 -12.25
CA PRO A 95 24.82 33.21 -12.21
C PRO A 95 25.35 33.41 -13.63
N TYR A 96 24.83 34.42 -14.31
CA TYR A 96 25.42 34.93 -15.53
C TYR A 96 26.91 35.17 -15.26
N ASP A 97 27.74 34.59 -16.12
CA ASP A 97 29.19 34.76 -16.20
C ASP A 97 29.62 36.18 -15.77
N GLN A 98 30.18 36.30 -14.57
CA GLN A 98 30.97 37.47 -14.19
C GLN A 98 32.45 37.13 -14.40
N SER A 99 32.83 36.80 -15.63
CA SER A 99 34.22 36.84 -16.05
C SER A 99 34.37 36.91 -17.57
N ASP A 100 33.81 37.93 -18.22
CA ASP A 100 34.67 38.74 -19.10
C ASP A 100 34.12 40.15 -19.38
N HIS A 101 35.06 41.08 -19.55
CA HIS A 101 34.97 42.52 -19.65
C HIS A 101 33.71 43.17 -20.30
N GLY A 102 33.11 44.12 -19.57
CA GLY A 102 32.56 45.36 -20.15
C GLY A 102 31.05 45.55 -20.10
N SER A 103 30.53 46.02 -18.96
CA SER A 103 29.48 47.05 -18.94
C SER A 103 29.24 47.53 -17.51
N GLU A 104 29.73 48.74 -17.25
CA GLU A 104 29.27 49.57 -16.15
C GLU A 104 27.73 49.70 -16.20
N GLN A 105 27.14 49.88 -15.01
CA GLN A 105 25.75 50.34 -14.78
C GLN A 105 24.66 49.26 -14.59
N ASN A 106 24.61 48.60 -13.42
CA ASN A 106 23.39 48.56 -12.57
C ASN A 106 23.56 47.76 -11.26
N ALA A 107 24.44 48.19 -10.37
CA ALA A 107 24.39 47.77 -8.96
C ALA A 107 24.51 49.01 -8.05
N LYS A 108 23.66 50.01 -8.29
CA LYS A 108 23.50 51.16 -7.39
C LYS A 108 22.16 51.09 -6.67
N LEU A 109 22.02 50.14 -5.75
CA LEU A 109 21.11 50.20 -4.59
C LEU A 109 21.39 48.95 -3.76
N THR A 110 22.33 48.93 -2.81
CA THR A 110 22.07 49.35 -1.43
C THR A 110 23.42 49.29 -0.70
N LYS A 111 24.22 50.36 -0.69
CA LYS A 111 25.38 50.49 0.21
C LYS A 111 25.13 51.70 1.09
N ILE A 112 24.84 51.45 2.36
CA ILE A 112 24.77 52.46 3.41
C ILE A 112 26.21 52.97 3.61
N PRO A 113 26.51 54.28 3.48
CA PRO A 113 27.88 54.77 3.55
C PRO A 113 28.34 54.98 5.00
N GLY A 114 29.44 54.34 5.39
CA GLY A 114 30.23 54.71 6.57
C GLY A 114 30.88 53.51 7.23
N GLU A 115 32.10 53.17 6.83
CA GLU A 115 33.25 52.84 7.70
C GLU A 115 34.47 52.40 6.84
N PRO A 116 35.71 52.65 7.30
CA PRO A 116 36.92 52.59 6.49
C PRO A 116 37.39 51.16 6.23
N GLU A 117 38.10 51.02 5.11
CA GLU A 117 38.66 49.79 4.59
C GLU A 117 39.78 49.28 5.50
N GLU A 118 39.61 48.07 6.04
CA GLU A 118 40.71 47.25 6.55
C GLU A 118 40.78 45.96 5.74
N GLU A 119 41.93 45.75 5.10
CA GLU A 119 42.32 44.61 4.29
C GLU A 119 42.14 43.28 5.05
N GLN A 120 41.22 42.41 4.63
CA GLN A 120 41.22 40.99 4.98
C GLN A 120 40.78 40.16 3.77
N THR A 121 41.79 39.61 3.11
CA THR A 121 41.83 38.34 2.35
C THR A 121 40.58 37.98 1.56
N GLU A 122 40.68 38.20 0.25
CA GLU A 122 39.98 37.48 -0.80
C GLU A 122 40.16 35.97 -0.59
N ASP A 123 39.10 35.28 -0.16
CA ASP A 123 38.85 33.87 -0.47
C ASP A 123 37.36 33.79 -0.80
N ASN A 124 37.02 34.29 -2.00
CA ASN A 124 35.73 34.00 -2.61
C ASN A 124 35.78 32.51 -2.99
N ASP A 125 35.16 31.70 -2.14
CA ASP A 125 35.02 30.27 -2.30
C ASP A 125 34.07 29.96 -3.48
N ASP A 126 34.56 30.17 -4.70
CA ASP A 126 33.98 29.64 -5.94
C ASP A 126 34.21 28.11 -6.04
N SER A 127 34.10 27.41 -4.91
CA SER A 127 34.20 25.95 -4.86
C SER A 127 33.01 25.34 -5.59
N LEU A 128 33.31 24.65 -6.69
CA LEU A 128 32.36 23.80 -7.40
C LEU A 128 31.65 22.86 -6.41
N PRO A 129 30.32 22.68 -6.52
CA PRO A 129 29.61 21.78 -5.63
C PRO A 129 30.16 20.36 -5.76
N GLN A 130 30.38 19.70 -4.62
CA GLN A 130 30.83 18.31 -4.58
C GLN A 130 29.80 17.39 -5.26
N THR A 131 30.29 16.37 -5.98
CA THR A 131 29.46 15.47 -6.82
C THR A 131 28.86 14.29 -6.06
N LEU A 132 28.59 14.44 -4.76
CA LEU A 132 28.08 13.34 -3.94
C LEU A 132 26.61 13.05 -4.26
N VAL A 133 26.33 11.81 -4.66
CA VAL A 133 24.99 11.31 -4.98
C VAL A 133 24.69 10.03 -4.19
N ARG A 134 23.42 9.81 -3.86
CA ARG A 134 22.96 8.58 -3.19
C ARG A 134 22.55 7.57 -4.26
N ILE A 135 23.21 6.41 -4.28
CA ILE A 135 22.84 5.28 -5.14
C ILE A 135 22.35 4.14 -4.24
N PRO A 136 21.14 3.61 -4.43
CA PRO A 136 20.66 2.44 -3.69
C PRO A 136 21.59 1.24 -3.87
N THR A 137 21.99 0.59 -2.77
CA THR A 137 22.92 -0.56 -2.79
C THR A 137 22.21 -1.91 -2.75
N GLU A 138 20.87 -1.94 -2.71
CA GLU A 138 20.08 -3.17 -2.51
C GLU A 138 20.30 -4.23 -3.61
N HIS A 139 20.73 -3.80 -4.81
CA HIS A 139 21.01 -4.69 -5.95
C HIS A 139 22.51 -4.82 -6.26
N ALA A 140 23.39 -4.21 -5.45
CA ALA A 140 24.83 -4.22 -5.66
C ALA A 140 25.45 -5.61 -5.89
N PRO A 141 25.09 -6.68 -5.15
CA PRO A 141 25.67 -8.00 -5.38
C PRO A 141 25.28 -8.63 -6.73
N VAL A 142 24.10 -8.30 -7.29
CA VAL A 142 23.67 -8.81 -8.60
C VAL A 142 24.43 -8.11 -9.73
N VAL A 143 24.63 -6.79 -9.60
CA VAL A 143 25.39 -6.00 -10.58
C VAL A 143 26.88 -6.39 -10.56
N GLN A 144 27.45 -6.69 -9.39
CA GLN A 144 28.83 -7.21 -9.27
C GLN A 144 28.97 -8.61 -9.87
N ALA A 145 28.02 -9.53 -9.60
CA ALA A 145 28.04 -10.87 -10.21
C ALA A 145 27.91 -10.83 -11.75
N GLN A 146 27.12 -9.90 -12.30
CA GLN A 146 27.03 -9.69 -13.74
C GLN A 146 28.28 -9.04 -14.33
N ALA A 147 28.92 -8.12 -13.60
CA ALA A 147 30.17 -7.49 -14.03
C ALA A 147 31.32 -8.51 -14.06
N ASP A 148 31.44 -9.36 -13.04
CA ASP A 148 32.46 -10.42 -12.97
C ASP A 148 32.25 -11.47 -14.06
N ALA A 149 31.00 -11.90 -14.30
CA ALA A 149 30.68 -12.83 -15.38
C ALA A 149 31.01 -12.28 -16.78
N ALA A 150 30.76 -10.99 -17.03
CA ALA A 150 31.12 -10.33 -18.29
C ALA A 150 32.65 -10.19 -18.45
N GLN A 151 33.39 -10.09 -17.34
CA GLN A 151 34.85 -10.04 -17.35
C GLN A 151 35.46 -11.42 -17.65
N GLU A 152 34.93 -12.50 -17.05
CA GLU A 152 35.38 -13.87 -17.31
C GLU A 152 35.15 -14.32 -18.76
N ASP A 153 34.01 -13.95 -19.37
CA ASP A 153 33.70 -14.29 -20.77
C ASP A 153 34.66 -13.57 -21.76
N SER A 154 35.08 -12.36 -21.42
CA SER A 154 36.06 -11.59 -22.20
C SER A 154 37.48 -12.17 -22.09
N ILE A 155 37.81 -12.84 -20.97
CA ILE A 155 39.14 -13.43 -20.75
C ILE A 155 39.23 -14.82 -21.40
N MET A 156 38.11 -15.55 -21.54
CA MET A 156 38.08 -16.90 -22.13
C MET A 156 38.00 -16.92 -23.67
N SER A 157 37.73 -15.77 -24.30
CA SER A 157 37.64 -15.60 -25.77
C SER A 157 38.92 -15.05 -26.44
N THR A 158 40.01 -14.86 -25.70
CA THR A 158 41.35 -14.46 -26.22
C THR A 158 42.31 -15.63 -26.11
#